data_AF-A0A6P5ASL2-F1
#
_entry.id   AF-A0A6P5ASL2-F1
#
_cell.length_a   1.000
_cell.length_b   1.000
_cell.length_c   1.000
_cell.angle_alpha   90.00
_cell.angle_beta   90.00
_cell.angle_gamma   90.00
#
_symmetry.space_group_name_H-M   'P 1'
#
loop_
_entity.id
_entity.type
_entity.pdbx_description
1 polymer ?
#
loop_
_entity_poly.entity_id
_entity_poly.type
_entity_poly.pdbx_seq_one_letter_code
_entity_poly.pdbx_strand_id
1 'polypeptide(L)'
;MAPSLALFVAFATASSVKRQTSGLDADGDGLVSKDEVFAAMTLHEALVALDRDGDGFIYLPQIIELWGVGDKFYELNTDGDNHLTFQEIENGMTLSDFYDQFDFNGDGTLDQAEAYQLHYIYDVLNTPTPVEVLDDNGDGLLSRLEVQSHMTYGEILTALDTDDSHRLDSAELMVLLGDQTQDFINAQDDNGDGVVSFGEAHHHHANLDTLFTRLDLDGSGYLEDTESAALYTIWNTIQATVPA
;
A
#
# COMPACT_ATOMS: atom_id res chain seq x y z
N MET A 1 60.89 23.72 -7.42
CA MET A 1 60.16 22.88 -6.45
C MET A 1 58.70 23.32 -6.50
N ALA A 2 57.78 22.36 -6.55
CA ALA A 2 56.47 22.40 -7.21
C ALA A 2 55.49 23.52 -6.77
N PRO A 3 54.55 23.94 -7.65
CA PRO A 3 53.35 24.67 -7.23
C PRO A 3 52.27 23.67 -6.79
N SER A 4 51.72 23.88 -5.59
CA SER A 4 50.59 23.10 -5.07
C SER A 4 49.28 23.72 -5.53
N LEU A 5 48.49 22.90 -6.24
CA LEU A 5 47.13 23.14 -6.69
C LEU A 5 46.19 23.11 -5.47
N ALA A 6 45.48 24.21 -5.18
CA ALA A 6 44.42 24.23 -4.17
C ALA A 6 43.07 24.10 -4.87
N LEU A 7 42.49 22.92 -4.71
CA LEU A 7 41.22 22.43 -5.23
C LEU A 7 40.05 23.20 -4.58
N PHE A 8 39.19 23.78 -5.42
CA PHE A 8 37.85 24.24 -5.03
C PHE A 8 37.00 23.03 -4.62
N VAL A 9 36.51 22.99 -3.39
CA VAL A 9 35.38 22.14 -3.01
C VAL A 9 34.22 23.07 -2.69
N ALA A 10 33.38 23.27 -3.69
CA ALA A 10 32.06 23.84 -3.48
C ALA A 10 31.20 22.73 -2.85
N PHE A 11 30.77 22.92 -1.60
CA PHE A 11 29.67 22.15 -1.04
C PHE A 11 28.41 22.58 -1.79
N ALA A 12 28.08 21.85 -2.85
CA ALA A 12 26.70 21.82 -3.33
C ALA A 12 25.90 21.15 -2.20
N THR A 13 25.10 21.93 -1.49
CA THR A 13 23.99 21.41 -0.72
C THR A 13 23.12 20.64 -1.70
N ALA A 14 23.14 19.32 -1.63
CA ALA A 14 22.20 18.49 -2.34
C ALA A 14 20.80 18.89 -1.84
N SER A 15 20.10 19.71 -2.62
CA SER A 15 18.64 19.74 -2.57
C SER A 15 18.20 18.30 -2.77
N SER A 16 17.35 17.82 -1.86
CA SER A 16 16.61 16.58 -2.03
C SER A 16 16.12 16.54 -3.48
N VAL A 17 16.53 15.50 -4.19
CA VAL A 17 15.98 15.20 -5.50
C VAL A 17 14.50 14.98 -5.24
N LYS A 18 13.67 16.00 -5.48
CA LYS A 18 12.23 15.83 -5.65
C LYS A 18 12.12 14.70 -6.69
N ARG A 19 11.65 13.53 -6.26
CA ARG A 19 11.22 12.48 -7.19
C ARG A 19 10.17 13.18 -8.05
N GLN A 20 10.51 13.38 -9.31
CA GLN A 20 9.76 14.21 -10.23
C GLN A 20 8.45 13.47 -10.51
N THR A 21 7.37 13.87 -9.84
CA THR A 21 5.99 13.37 -10.01
C THR A 21 5.42 13.90 -11.32
N SER A 22 6.07 13.65 -12.46
CA SER A 22 5.64 14.21 -13.75
C SER A 22 4.40 13.54 -14.37
N GLY A 23 3.62 12.81 -13.58
CA GLY A 23 2.42 12.11 -14.02
C GLY A 23 1.20 13.01 -13.96
N LEU A 24 0.57 13.02 -12.79
CA LEU A 24 -0.64 13.82 -12.52
C LEU A 24 -0.35 15.28 -12.19
N ASP A 25 0.78 15.58 -11.52
CA ASP A 25 1.30 16.95 -11.29
C ASP A 25 2.03 17.42 -12.57
N ALA A 26 1.25 17.94 -13.51
CA ALA A 26 1.67 18.25 -14.86
C ALA A 26 2.47 19.56 -14.93
N ASP A 27 2.22 20.50 -14.03
CA ASP A 27 2.94 21.77 -13.97
C ASP A 27 4.16 21.76 -13.03
N GLY A 28 4.28 20.73 -12.18
CA GLY A 28 5.44 20.42 -11.35
C GLY A 28 5.56 21.30 -10.12
N ASP A 29 4.47 21.91 -9.67
CA ASP A 29 4.45 22.75 -8.47
C ASP A 29 4.47 21.92 -7.17
N GLY A 30 4.17 20.62 -7.26
CA GLY A 30 4.15 19.68 -6.16
C GLY A 30 2.78 19.56 -5.46
N LEU A 31 1.73 20.12 -6.05
CA LEU A 31 0.33 19.93 -5.69
C LEU A 31 -0.40 19.34 -6.89
N VAL A 32 -1.54 18.69 -6.64
CA VAL A 32 -2.43 18.23 -7.70
C VAL A 32 -3.67 19.09 -7.71
N SER A 33 -3.99 19.64 -8.88
CA SER A 33 -5.19 20.44 -9.10
C SER A 33 -6.30 19.67 -9.82
N LYS A 34 -7.54 20.15 -9.69
CA LYS A 34 -8.68 19.60 -10.46
C LYS A 34 -8.45 19.61 -11.97
N ASP A 35 -7.83 20.67 -12.48
CA ASP A 35 -7.59 20.83 -13.91
C ASP A 35 -6.64 19.75 -14.44
N GLU A 36 -5.65 19.37 -13.63
CA GLU A 36 -4.73 18.28 -13.96
C GLU A 36 -5.43 16.91 -13.94
N VAL A 37 -6.25 16.65 -12.93
CA VAL A 37 -7.05 15.42 -12.86
C VAL A 37 -8.02 15.30 -14.04
N PHE A 38 -8.71 16.37 -14.39
CA PHE A 38 -9.65 16.40 -15.52
C PHE A 38 -8.94 16.26 -16.87
N ALA A 39 -7.70 16.72 -16.97
CA ALA A 39 -6.89 16.53 -18.17
C ALA A 39 -6.37 15.08 -18.29
N ALA A 40 -6.17 14.40 -17.16
CA ALA A 40 -5.56 13.09 -17.09
C ALA A 40 -6.53 11.92 -17.20
N MET A 41 -7.74 12.03 -16.64
CA MET A 41 -8.68 10.91 -16.54
C MET A 41 -10.13 11.35 -16.49
N THR A 42 -11.02 10.41 -16.73
CA THR A 42 -12.46 10.49 -16.46
C THR A 42 -12.80 9.74 -15.17
N LEU A 43 -13.99 10.01 -14.59
CA LEU A 43 -14.48 9.23 -13.45
C LEU A 43 -14.57 7.73 -13.80
N HIS A 44 -15.03 7.40 -15.00
CA HIS A 44 -15.13 6.01 -15.45
C HIS A 44 -13.77 5.30 -15.42
N GLU A 45 -12.73 5.93 -15.97
CA GLU A 45 -11.38 5.38 -15.97
C GLU A 45 -10.85 5.23 -14.56
N ALA A 46 -11.12 6.19 -13.67
CA ALA A 46 -10.76 6.07 -12.27
C ALA A 46 -11.40 4.86 -11.59
N LEU A 47 -12.69 4.59 -11.86
CA LEU A 47 -13.39 3.43 -11.32
C LEU A 47 -12.84 2.11 -11.87
N VAL A 48 -12.51 2.05 -13.16
CA VAL A 48 -11.85 0.88 -13.76
C VAL A 48 -10.50 0.61 -13.11
N ALA A 49 -9.73 1.65 -12.77
CA ALA A 49 -8.45 1.48 -12.08
C ALA A 49 -8.61 0.98 -10.62
N LEU A 50 -9.72 1.33 -9.96
CA LEU A 50 -10.03 0.90 -8.59
C LEU A 50 -10.62 -0.53 -8.52
N ASP A 51 -11.23 -0.99 -9.61
CA ASP A 51 -11.76 -2.36 -9.78
C ASP A 51 -10.62 -3.36 -10.07
N ARG A 52 -9.84 -3.65 -9.02
CA ARG A 52 -8.61 -4.45 -9.11
C ARG A 52 -8.84 -5.89 -9.57
N ASP A 53 -9.95 -6.50 -9.17
CA ASP A 53 -10.30 -7.87 -9.56
C ASP A 53 -11.14 -7.94 -10.85
N GLY A 54 -11.56 -6.79 -11.38
CA GLY A 54 -12.24 -6.66 -12.66
C GLY A 54 -13.65 -7.25 -12.66
N ASP A 55 -14.28 -7.31 -11.48
CA ASP A 55 -15.62 -7.87 -11.31
C ASP A 55 -16.73 -6.85 -11.61
N GLY A 56 -16.34 -5.58 -11.80
CA GLY A 56 -17.22 -4.45 -12.10
C GLY A 56 -17.88 -3.81 -10.87
N PHE A 57 -17.43 -4.18 -9.67
CA PHE A 57 -18.04 -3.78 -8.41
C PHE A 57 -17.03 -3.18 -7.43
N ILE A 58 -17.51 -2.23 -6.64
CA ILE A 58 -16.74 -1.62 -5.55
C ILE A 58 -17.45 -1.90 -4.22
N TYR A 59 -16.76 -2.54 -3.29
CA TYR A 59 -17.29 -2.95 -2.00
C TYR A 59 -16.98 -1.94 -0.89
N LEU A 60 -17.75 -1.99 0.21
CA LEU A 60 -17.59 -1.10 1.35
C LEU A 60 -16.15 -1.00 1.89
N PRO A 61 -15.37 -2.10 2.03
CA PRO A 61 -13.98 -1.99 2.48
C PRO A 61 -13.09 -1.17 1.53
N GLN A 62 -13.30 -1.25 0.22
CA GLN A 62 -12.53 -0.47 -0.76
C GLN A 62 -12.87 1.03 -0.68
N ILE A 63 -14.14 1.38 -0.41
CA ILE A 63 -14.52 2.78 -0.16
C ILE A 63 -13.90 3.32 1.14
N ILE A 64 -13.87 2.51 2.20
CA ILE A 64 -13.21 2.88 3.46
C ILE A 64 -11.70 3.07 3.25
N GLU A 65 -11.05 2.25 2.41
CA GLU A 65 -9.65 2.49 2.06
C GLU A 65 -9.47 3.78 1.25
N LEU A 66 -10.37 4.04 0.30
CA LEU A 66 -10.26 5.19 -0.59
C LEU A 66 -10.40 6.52 0.16
N TRP A 67 -11.33 6.63 1.12
CA TRP A 67 -11.68 7.90 1.77
C TRP A 67 -11.61 7.86 3.30
N GLY A 68 -11.17 6.76 3.91
CA GLY A 68 -11.12 6.57 5.36
C GLY A 68 -12.48 6.33 6.02
N VAL A 69 -13.59 6.51 5.28
CA VAL A 69 -14.96 6.42 5.81
C VAL A 69 -15.92 5.75 4.82
N GLY A 70 -16.91 5.03 5.37
CA GLY A 70 -17.88 4.28 4.56
C GLY A 70 -19.14 5.05 4.16
N ASP A 71 -19.31 6.31 4.59
CA ASP A 71 -20.58 7.05 4.39
C ASP A 71 -20.95 7.20 2.92
N LYS A 72 -19.97 7.41 2.05
CA LYS A 72 -20.18 7.51 0.61
C LYS A 72 -20.66 6.22 -0.04
N PHE A 73 -20.30 5.06 0.52
CA PHE A 73 -20.84 3.79 0.05
C PHE A 73 -22.36 3.77 0.18
N TYR A 74 -22.88 4.14 1.35
CA TYR A 74 -24.32 4.15 1.59
C TYR A 74 -25.06 5.27 0.85
N GLU A 75 -24.39 6.38 0.55
CA GLU A 75 -24.96 7.47 -0.25
C GLU A 75 -25.16 7.06 -1.72
N LEU A 76 -24.20 6.32 -2.28
CA LEU A 76 -24.18 5.95 -3.69
C LEU A 76 -24.93 4.63 -3.97
N ASN A 77 -25.10 3.76 -2.98
CA ASN A 77 -25.76 2.47 -3.11
C ASN A 77 -27.29 2.64 -3.16
N THR A 78 -27.82 2.82 -4.37
CA THR A 78 -29.20 3.22 -4.58
C THR A 78 -30.18 2.06 -4.55
N ASP A 79 -29.73 0.86 -4.91
CA ASP A 79 -30.56 -0.35 -4.87
C ASP A 79 -30.50 -1.11 -3.54
N GLY A 80 -29.55 -0.74 -2.67
CA GLY A 80 -29.43 -1.19 -1.30
C GLY A 80 -28.80 -2.57 -1.15
N ASP A 81 -28.00 -3.00 -2.11
CA ASP A 81 -27.28 -4.27 -2.03
C ASP A 81 -25.91 -4.13 -1.31
N ASN A 82 -24.98 -5.07 -1.48
CA ASN A 82 -23.71 -5.07 -0.75
C ASN A 82 -22.51 -4.57 -1.58
N HIS A 83 -22.74 -3.93 -2.72
CA HIS A 83 -21.70 -3.37 -3.58
C HIS A 83 -22.17 -2.08 -4.25
N LEU A 84 -21.25 -1.42 -4.95
CA LEU A 84 -21.54 -0.32 -5.85
C LEU A 84 -21.21 -0.75 -7.28
N THR A 85 -22.13 -0.50 -8.19
CA THR A 85 -21.82 -0.54 -9.63
C THR A 85 -21.21 0.78 -10.09
N PHE A 86 -20.45 0.77 -11.18
CA PHE A 86 -19.93 2.02 -11.77
C PHE A 86 -21.06 2.99 -12.11
N GLN A 87 -22.20 2.47 -12.58
CA GLN A 87 -23.36 3.29 -12.93
C GLN A 87 -23.94 4.01 -11.71
N GLU A 88 -23.96 3.38 -10.53
CA GLU A 88 -24.43 4.03 -9.30
C GLU A 88 -23.51 5.17 -8.89
N ILE A 89 -22.20 4.94 -8.95
CA ILE A 89 -21.20 5.97 -8.65
C ILE A 89 -21.32 7.13 -9.64
N GLU A 90 -21.33 6.85 -10.94
CA GLU A 90 -21.42 7.87 -12.00
C GLU A 90 -22.74 8.66 -11.98
N ASN A 91 -23.83 8.07 -11.49
CA ASN A 91 -25.10 8.79 -11.31
C ASN A 91 -25.11 9.64 -10.04
N GLY A 92 -24.39 9.22 -9.00
CA GLY A 92 -24.36 9.88 -7.70
C GLY A 92 -23.28 10.93 -7.55
N MET A 93 -22.22 10.88 -8.37
CA MET A 93 -21.11 11.82 -8.27
C MET A 93 -20.42 12.09 -9.61
N THR A 94 -19.78 13.25 -9.70
CA THR A 94 -18.90 13.62 -10.81
C THR A 94 -17.43 13.42 -10.45
N LEU A 95 -16.53 13.50 -11.44
CA LEU A 95 -15.08 13.52 -11.18
C LEU A 95 -14.67 14.69 -10.26
N SER A 96 -15.39 15.82 -10.31
CA SER A 96 -15.15 16.93 -9.36
C SER A 96 -15.47 16.50 -7.94
N ASP A 97 -16.63 15.87 -7.72
CA ASP A 97 -17.05 15.45 -6.38
C ASP A 97 -16.12 14.35 -5.85
N PHE A 98 -15.61 13.50 -6.74
CA PHE A 98 -14.62 12.46 -6.45
C PHE A 98 -13.31 13.07 -5.97
N TYR A 99 -12.78 14.06 -6.70
CA TYR A 99 -11.63 14.85 -6.28
C TYR A 99 -11.86 15.50 -4.90
N ASP A 100 -13.03 16.10 -4.70
CA ASP A 100 -13.36 16.83 -3.47
C ASP A 100 -13.41 15.93 -2.22
N GLN A 101 -13.48 14.60 -2.39
CA GLN A 101 -13.35 13.68 -1.26
C GLN A 101 -11.92 13.55 -0.73
N PHE A 102 -10.91 13.90 -1.54
CA PHE A 102 -9.50 13.84 -1.17
C PHE A 102 -8.97 15.16 -0.63
N ASP A 103 -9.61 16.29 -0.93
CA ASP A 103 -9.27 17.63 -0.42
C ASP A 103 -9.74 17.79 1.03
N PHE A 104 -9.08 17.09 1.96
CA PHE A 104 -9.47 17.05 3.36
C PHE A 104 -9.35 18.41 4.04
N ASN A 105 -8.35 19.21 3.64
CA ASN A 105 -8.11 20.53 4.21
C ASN A 105 -8.97 21.64 3.56
N GLY A 106 -9.53 21.39 2.38
CA GLY A 106 -10.45 22.28 1.67
C GLY A 106 -9.77 23.49 1.03
N ASP A 107 -8.48 23.40 0.69
CA ASP A 107 -7.71 24.50 0.10
C ASP A 107 -7.82 24.56 -1.44
N GLY A 108 -8.47 23.56 -2.05
CA GLY A 108 -8.73 23.47 -3.48
C GLY A 108 -7.61 22.80 -4.27
N THR A 109 -6.55 22.36 -3.61
CA THR A 109 -5.44 21.57 -4.16
C THR A 109 -5.23 20.34 -3.30
N LEU A 110 -4.61 19.30 -3.86
CA LEU A 110 -4.23 18.13 -3.09
C LEU A 110 -2.73 18.16 -2.88
N ASP A 111 -2.31 18.10 -1.62
CA ASP A 111 -0.91 17.83 -1.30
C ASP A 111 -0.54 16.36 -1.58
N GLN A 112 0.70 15.98 -1.29
CA GLN A 112 1.18 14.62 -1.57
C GLN A 112 0.39 13.53 -0.82
N ALA A 113 -0.09 13.81 0.39
CA ALA A 113 -0.85 12.85 1.17
C ALA A 113 -2.31 12.77 0.67
N GLU A 114 -2.90 13.92 0.33
CA GLU A 114 -4.26 14.00 -0.22
C GLU A 114 -4.35 13.38 -1.62
N ALA A 115 -3.34 13.60 -2.47
CA ALA A 115 -3.32 13.12 -3.86
C ALA A 115 -2.97 11.63 -4.00
N TYR A 116 -2.63 10.94 -2.90
CA TYR A 116 -2.13 9.56 -2.88
C TYR A 116 -2.94 8.61 -3.77
N GLN A 117 -4.26 8.52 -3.53
CA GLN A 117 -5.13 7.60 -4.28
C GLN A 117 -5.30 8.01 -5.76
N LEU A 118 -5.21 9.30 -6.07
CA LEU A 118 -5.31 9.78 -7.45
C LEU A 118 -4.03 9.49 -8.25
N HIS A 119 -2.87 9.50 -7.60
CA HIS A 119 -1.63 9.01 -8.19
C HIS A 119 -1.70 7.52 -8.50
N TYR A 120 -2.19 6.68 -7.57
CA TYR A 120 -2.47 5.25 -7.82
C TYR A 120 -3.29 5.07 -9.10
N ILE A 121 -4.43 5.77 -9.17
CA ILE A 121 -5.37 5.66 -10.29
C ILE A 121 -4.68 6.08 -11.60
N TYR A 122 -3.95 7.20 -11.58
CA TYR A 122 -3.22 7.67 -12.76
C TYR A 122 -2.20 6.65 -13.25
N ASP A 123 -1.43 6.06 -12.32
CA ASP A 123 -0.38 5.11 -12.66
C ASP A 123 -0.95 3.80 -13.21
N VAL A 124 -2.04 3.27 -12.64
CA VAL A 124 -2.75 2.11 -13.20
C VAL A 124 -3.23 2.37 -14.64
N LEU A 125 -3.70 3.59 -14.92
CA LEU A 125 -4.19 3.97 -16.26
C LEU A 125 -3.05 4.16 -17.28
N ASN A 126 -1.90 4.69 -16.84
CA ASN A 126 -0.82 5.14 -17.73
C ASN A 126 0.40 4.22 -17.75
N THR A 127 0.53 3.32 -16.78
CA THR A 127 1.61 2.33 -16.69
C THR A 127 1.02 0.92 -16.68
N PRO A 128 1.06 0.19 -17.81
CA PRO A 128 0.48 -1.15 -17.91
C PRO A 128 1.32 -2.24 -17.19
N THR A 129 2.28 -1.86 -16.36
CA THR A 129 3.13 -2.80 -15.61
C THR A 129 3.46 -2.21 -14.24
N PRO A 130 2.90 -2.74 -13.14
CA PRO A 130 3.42 -2.47 -11.81
C PRO A 130 4.88 -2.91 -11.80
N VAL A 131 5.81 -2.00 -11.51
CA VAL A 131 7.26 -2.30 -11.50
C VAL A 131 7.69 -2.92 -10.16
N GLU A 132 6.83 -2.95 -9.16
CA GLU A 132 6.93 -3.82 -7.98
C GLU A 132 5.55 -4.43 -7.75
N VAL A 133 5.42 -5.76 -7.78
CA VAL A 133 4.09 -6.42 -7.72
C VAL A 133 3.45 -6.31 -6.32
N LEU A 134 4.19 -5.84 -5.31
CA LEU A 134 3.64 -5.70 -3.96
C LEU A 134 3.19 -4.25 -3.67
N ASP A 135 3.82 -3.25 -4.28
CA ASP A 135 3.44 -1.83 -4.26
C ASP A 135 2.88 -1.51 -5.64
N ASP A 136 1.60 -1.82 -5.81
CA ASP A 136 0.94 -1.90 -7.12
C ASP A 136 0.87 -0.54 -7.80
N ASN A 137 0.83 0.55 -7.02
CA ASN A 137 0.93 1.92 -7.55
C ASN A 137 2.34 2.49 -7.59
N GLY A 138 3.33 1.85 -6.97
CA GLY A 138 4.72 2.31 -6.99
C GLY A 138 4.96 3.60 -6.22
N ASP A 139 4.11 3.90 -5.23
CA ASP A 139 4.23 5.14 -4.44
C ASP A 139 5.27 5.04 -3.30
N GLY A 140 5.76 3.83 -3.02
CA GLY A 140 6.74 3.52 -1.99
C GLY A 140 6.13 3.24 -0.61
N LEU A 141 4.80 3.24 -0.48
CA LEU A 141 4.03 2.95 0.72
C LEU A 141 3.16 1.72 0.47
N LEU A 142 3.33 0.69 1.29
CA LEU A 142 2.61 -0.56 1.11
C LEU A 142 1.29 -0.54 1.88
N SER A 143 0.17 -0.55 1.16
CA SER A 143 -1.20 -0.57 1.71
C SER A 143 -1.60 -1.96 2.18
N ARG A 144 -2.57 -2.01 3.10
CA ARG A 144 -3.13 -3.28 3.59
C ARG A 144 -3.76 -4.10 2.47
N LEU A 145 -4.50 -3.48 1.55
CA LEU A 145 -5.10 -4.19 0.43
C LEU A 145 -4.03 -4.72 -0.51
N GLU A 146 -2.95 -3.99 -0.77
CA GLU A 146 -1.88 -4.48 -1.64
C GLU A 146 -1.25 -5.76 -1.07
N VAL A 147 -0.96 -5.79 0.24
CA VAL A 147 -0.49 -7.02 0.90
C VAL A 147 -1.54 -8.14 0.80
N GLN A 148 -2.82 -7.83 1.03
CA GLN A 148 -3.90 -8.82 0.99
C GLN A 148 -4.23 -9.33 -0.42
N SER A 149 -4.01 -8.53 -1.45
CA SER A 149 -4.25 -8.88 -2.85
C SER A 149 -3.17 -9.82 -3.39
N HIS A 150 -1.94 -9.74 -2.86
CA HIS A 150 -0.81 -10.52 -3.37
C HIS A 150 -0.39 -11.67 -2.47
N MET A 151 -0.65 -11.59 -1.16
CA MET A 151 -0.17 -12.57 -0.19
C MET A 151 -1.28 -13.06 0.71
N THR A 152 -1.19 -14.32 1.10
CA THR A 152 -1.98 -14.89 2.19
C THR A 152 -1.13 -15.09 3.43
N TYR A 153 -1.78 -15.10 4.60
CA TYR A 153 -1.08 -15.39 5.86
C TYR A 153 -0.37 -16.74 5.83
N GLY A 154 -0.97 -17.76 5.21
CA GLY A 154 -0.37 -19.09 5.07
C GLY A 154 0.89 -19.10 4.20
N GLU A 155 0.92 -18.31 3.12
CA GLU A 155 2.12 -18.18 2.28
C GLU A 155 3.25 -17.47 3.03
N ILE A 156 2.94 -16.48 3.88
CA ILE A 156 3.94 -15.85 4.74
C ILE A 156 4.53 -16.86 5.72
N LEU A 157 3.71 -17.63 6.43
CA LEU A 157 4.20 -18.65 7.36
C LEU A 157 5.08 -19.67 6.65
N THR A 158 4.66 -20.11 5.45
CA THR A 158 5.43 -21.06 4.64
C THR A 158 6.75 -20.48 4.17
N ALA A 159 6.77 -19.21 3.76
CA ALA A 159 8.00 -18.54 3.31
C ALA A 159 8.99 -18.25 4.46
N LEU A 160 8.49 -18.14 5.69
CA LEU A 160 9.32 -18.00 6.90
C LEU A 160 9.90 -19.34 7.37
N ASP A 161 9.19 -20.45 7.17
CA ASP A 161 9.57 -21.81 7.56
C ASP A 161 10.64 -22.38 6.61
N THR A 162 11.87 -21.89 6.75
CA THR A 162 12.98 -22.18 5.82
C THR A 162 13.46 -23.62 5.89
N ASP A 163 13.15 -24.33 6.97
CA ASP A 163 13.52 -25.73 7.18
C ASP A 163 12.34 -26.72 7.04
N ASP A 164 11.18 -26.25 6.57
CA ASP A 164 9.93 -27.00 6.40
C ASP A 164 9.45 -27.71 7.69
N SER A 165 9.84 -27.24 8.87
CA SER A 165 9.51 -27.87 10.14
C SER A 165 8.08 -27.59 10.62
N HIS A 166 7.37 -26.67 9.96
CA HIS A 166 6.05 -26.14 10.33
C HIS A 166 6.05 -25.47 11.71
N ARG A 167 7.23 -25.00 12.14
CA ARG A 167 7.48 -24.32 13.41
C ARG A 167 8.43 -23.17 13.13
N LEU A 168 7.99 -21.96 13.45
CA LEU A 168 8.76 -20.76 13.23
C LEU A 168 9.62 -20.47 14.45
N ASP A 169 10.93 -20.56 14.28
CA ASP A 169 11.86 -20.19 15.33
C ASP A 169 12.10 -18.66 15.38
N SER A 170 12.85 -18.22 16.38
CA SER A 170 13.13 -16.79 16.54
C SER A 170 13.97 -16.21 15.40
N ALA A 171 14.79 -17.00 14.72
CA ALA A 171 15.61 -16.51 13.61
C ALA A 171 14.74 -16.32 12.36
N GLU A 172 13.83 -17.24 12.09
CA GLU A 172 12.86 -17.17 11.00
C GLU A 172 11.91 -15.99 11.20
N LEU A 173 11.28 -15.87 12.37
CA LEU A 173 10.38 -14.76 12.68
C LEU A 173 11.08 -13.39 12.66
N MET A 174 12.38 -13.33 12.96
CA MET A 174 13.15 -12.07 12.94
C MET A 174 13.31 -11.51 11.53
N VAL A 175 13.20 -12.35 10.48
CA VAL A 175 13.22 -11.87 9.09
C VAL A 175 12.04 -10.93 8.81
N LEU A 176 10.86 -11.24 9.35
CA LEU A 176 9.66 -10.44 9.14
C LEU A 176 9.45 -9.38 10.23
N LEU A 177 9.60 -9.78 11.50
CA LEU A 177 9.12 -9.00 12.64
C LEU A 177 10.22 -8.16 13.30
N GLY A 178 11.50 -8.43 13.02
CA GLY A 178 12.62 -7.72 13.65
C GLY A 178 12.49 -7.65 15.17
N ASP A 179 12.43 -6.45 15.73
CA ASP A 179 12.31 -6.23 17.17
C ASP A 179 10.97 -6.72 17.76
N GLN A 180 9.93 -6.90 16.94
CA GLN A 180 8.62 -7.41 17.36
C GLN A 180 8.60 -8.94 17.55
N THR A 181 9.67 -9.67 17.17
CA THR A 181 9.69 -11.14 17.19
C THR A 181 9.41 -11.72 18.57
N GLN A 182 10.06 -11.21 19.62
CA GLN A 182 9.90 -11.79 20.95
C GLN A 182 8.48 -11.56 21.49
N ASP A 183 7.90 -10.40 21.22
CA ASP A 183 6.53 -10.07 21.63
C ASP A 183 5.50 -10.92 20.86
N PHE A 184 5.76 -11.21 19.58
CA PHE A 184 4.95 -12.14 18.81
C PHE A 184 5.03 -13.56 19.36
N ILE A 185 6.24 -14.08 19.62
CA ILE A 185 6.40 -15.42 20.24
C ILE A 185 5.64 -15.48 21.56
N ASN A 186 5.83 -14.50 22.45
CA ASN A 186 5.13 -14.46 23.73
C ASN A 186 3.60 -14.42 23.59
N ALA A 187 3.09 -13.85 22.50
CA ALA A 187 1.66 -13.76 22.22
C ALA A 187 1.08 -15.01 21.55
N GLN A 188 1.90 -15.88 20.94
CA GLN A 188 1.44 -17.02 20.15
C GLN A 188 1.83 -18.38 20.75
N ASP A 189 2.97 -18.47 21.44
CA ASP A 189 3.51 -19.72 22.01
C ASP A 189 2.70 -20.18 23.25
N ASP A 190 1.60 -20.89 22.97
CA ASP A 190 0.68 -21.42 23.99
C ASP A 190 1.34 -22.47 24.88
N ASN A 191 2.30 -23.20 24.34
CA ASN A 191 2.88 -24.37 24.99
C ASN A 191 4.21 -24.07 25.71
N GLY A 192 4.82 -22.91 25.43
CA GLY A 192 6.03 -22.39 26.07
C GLY A 192 7.32 -23.07 25.62
N ASP A 193 7.36 -23.61 24.40
CA ASP A 193 8.55 -24.28 23.85
C ASP A 193 9.52 -23.34 23.13
N GLY A 194 9.18 -22.04 23.06
CA GLY A 194 10.01 -20.98 22.54
C GLY A 194 9.98 -20.85 21.01
N VAL A 195 9.07 -21.55 20.32
CA VAL A 195 8.81 -21.37 18.89
C VAL A 195 7.30 -21.23 18.64
N VAL A 196 6.93 -20.81 17.44
CA VAL A 196 5.52 -20.68 17.06
C VAL A 196 5.18 -21.72 15.99
N SER A 197 4.43 -22.74 16.35
CA SER A 197 3.88 -23.68 15.37
C SER A 197 2.82 -23.00 14.48
N PHE A 198 2.57 -23.53 13.28
CA PHE A 198 1.49 -23.02 12.42
C PHE A 198 0.12 -23.11 13.10
N GLY A 199 -0.08 -24.10 13.99
CA GLY A 199 -1.29 -24.22 14.78
C GLY A 199 -1.47 -23.05 15.75
N GLU A 200 -0.42 -22.71 16.49
CA GLU A 200 -0.39 -21.56 17.41
C GLU A 200 -0.59 -20.24 16.66
N ALA A 201 0.09 -20.08 15.52
CA ALA A 201 -0.03 -18.92 14.65
C ALA A 201 -1.46 -18.68 14.12
N HIS A 202 -2.32 -19.71 14.04
CA HIS A 202 -3.72 -19.55 13.65
C HIS A 202 -4.69 -19.50 14.85
N HIS A 203 -4.33 -20.14 15.97
CA HIS A 203 -5.20 -20.26 17.14
C HIS A 203 -5.50 -18.92 17.81
N HIS A 204 -4.55 -18.00 17.82
CA HIS A 204 -4.70 -16.66 18.44
C HIS A 204 -5.34 -15.62 17.54
N HIS A 205 -6.06 -16.03 16.50
CA HIS A 205 -6.63 -15.15 15.48
C HIS A 205 -5.61 -14.29 14.74
N ALA A 206 -4.31 -14.62 14.84
CA ALA A 206 -3.32 -13.98 14.01
C ALA A 206 -3.59 -14.32 12.55
N ASN A 207 -3.55 -13.28 11.74
CA ASN A 207 -3.83 -13.28 10.32
C ASN A 207 -3.09 -12.09 9.70
N LEU A 208 -3.20 -11.95 8.37
CA LEU A 208 -2.49 -10.92 7.62
C LEU A 208 -2.78 -9.50 8.10
N ASP A 209 -4.01 -9.21 8.53
CA ASP A 209 -4.43 -7.91 9.06
C ASP A 209 -3.72 -7.57 10.38
N THR A 210 -3.68 -8.54 11.30
CA THR A 210 -3.00 -8.37 12.60
C THR A 210 -1.49 -8.30 12.46
N LEU A 211 -0.95 -8.97 11.44
CA LEU A 211 0.47 -8.95 11.10
C LEU A 211 0.85 -7.60 10.51
N PHE A 212 0.07 -7.10 9.55
CA PHE A 212 0.23 -5.76 8.99
C PHE A 212 0.21 -4.70 10.11
N THR A 213 -0.81 -4.73 10.97
CA THR A 213 -0.94 -3.81 12.10
C THR A 213 0.24 -3.87 13.08
N ARG A 214 0.94 -5.01 13.16
CA ARG A 214 2.14 -5.15 13.99
C ARG A 214 3.40 -4.59 13.33
N LEU A 215 3.44 -4.59 12.00
CA LEU A 215 4.54 -4.03 11.22
C LEU A 215 4.41 -2.52 11.06
N ASP A 216 3.18 -1.99 11.09
CA ASP A 216 2.85 -0.56 11.09
C ASP A 216 3.15 0.03 12.48
N LEU A 217 4.41 0.45 12.70
CA LEU A 217 4.89 0.87 14.02
C LEU A 217 4.44 2.29 14.36
N ASP A 218 4.23 3.13 13.36
CA ASP A 218 3.80 4.51 13.53
C ASP A 218 2.27 4.68 13.49
N GLY A 219 1.54 3.64 13.07
CA GLY A 219 0.09 3.59 13.03
C GLY A 219 -0.51 4.43 11.90
N SER A 220 0.27 4.67 10.84
CA SER A 220 -0.15 5.44 9.67
C SER A 220 -1.18 4.70 8.81
N GLY A 221 -1.28 3.37 8.95
CA GLY A 221 -2.10 2.52 8.09
C GLY A 221 -1.37 2.06 6.82
N TYR A 222 -0.11 2.44 6.66
CA TYR A 222 0.76 2.08 5.54
C TYR A 222 2.09 1.54 6.08
N LEU A 223 2.82 0.76 5.28
CA LEU A 223 4.18 0.33 5.65
C LEU A 223 5.19 1.03 4.74
N GLU A 224 6.15 1.73 5.34
CA GLU A 224 7.20 2.44 4.60
C GLU A 224 8.60 2.06 5.06
N ASP A 225 9.60 2.37 4.23
CA ASP A 225 11.03 2.18 4.53
C ASP A 225 11.37 0.80 5.16
N THR A 226 11.60 0.78 6.48
CA THR A 226 11.99 -0.42 7.22
C THR A 226 10.82 -1.34 7.56
N GLU A 227 9.59 -0.82 7.57
CA GLU A 227 8.38 -1.58 7.88
C GLU A 227 7.98 -2.48 6.70
N SER A 228 8.10 -1.97 5.47
CA SER A 228 7.78 -2.73 4.24
C SER A 228 8.93 -3.64 3.77
N ALA A 229 10.19 -3.31 4.08
CA ALA A 229 11.37 -4.06 3.63
C ALA A 229 11.32 -5.56 3.95
N ALA A 230 10.77 -5.89 5.12
CA ALA A 230 10.63 -7.27 5.56
C ALA A 230 9.59 -8.04 4.73
N LEU A 231 8.44 -7.41 4.43
CA LEU A 231 7.42 -7.98 3.56
C LEU A 231 7.90 -8.19 2.13
N TYR A 232 8.66 -7.25 1.57
CA TYR A 232 9.30 -7.44 0.26
C TYR A 232 10.23 -8.66 0.23
N THR A 233 10.96 -8.90 1.32
CA THR A 233 11.82 -10.07 1.43
C THR A 233 11.00 -11.36 1.40
N ILE A 234 9.89 -11.41 2.14
CA ILE A 234 8.99 -12.56 2.16
C ILE A 234 8.30 -12.75 0.80
N TRP A 235 7.83 -11.67 0.18
CA TRP A 235 7.20 -11.71 -1.13
C TRP A 235 8.11 -12.33 -2.20
N ASN A 236 9.37 -11.92 -2.24
CA ASN A 236 10.36 -12.49 -3.15
C ASN A 236 10.56 -14.00 -2.93
N THR A 237 10.50 -14.46 -1.67
CA THR A 237 10.56 -15.89 -1.33
C THR A 237 9.33 -16.63 -1.84
N ILE A 238 8.12 -16.08 -1.64
CA ILE A 238 6.86 -16.67 -2.13
C ILE A 238 6.93 -16.82 -3.65
N GLN A 239 7.28 -15.74 -4.37
CA GLN A 239 7.39 -15.76 -5.83
C GLN A 239 8.42 -16.78 -6.35
N ALA A 240 9.51 -17.00 -5.62
CA ALA A 240 10.50 -18.02 -5.97
C ALA A 240 10.00 -19.47 -5.78
N THR A 241 8.96 -19.68 -4.96
CA THR A 241 8.41 -21.01 -4.65
C THR A 241 7.22 -21.41 -5.53
N VAL A 242 6.61 -20.49 -6.29
CA VAL A 242 5.54 -20.81 -7.24
C VAL A 242 6.14 -21.35 -8.56
N PRO A 243 5.90 -22.60 -8.96
CA PRO A 243 6.36 -23.10 -10.25
C PRO A 243 5.58 -22.45 -11.40
N ALA A 244 6.31 -22.00 -12.43
CA ALA A 244 5.80 -21.41 -13.67
C ALA A 244 4.91 -22.36 -14.48
#